data_AF-A0A945AEE2-F1
#
_entry.id   AF-A0A945AEE2-F1
#
_cell.length_a   1.000
_cell.length_b   1.000
_cell.length_c   1.000
_cell.angle_alpha   90.00
_cell.angle_beta   90.00
_cell.angle_gamma   90.00
#
_symmetry.space_group_name_H-M   'P 1'
#
loop_
_entity.id
_entity.type
_entity.pdbx_description
1 polymer ?
#
loop_
_entity_poly.entity_id
_entity_poly.type
_entity_poly.pdbx_seq_one_letter_code
_entity_poly.pdbx_strand_id
1 'polypeptide(L)'
;MHRIVLIFFFTLLSKAISIQAHNGAVAQIAPISGIVVDGDLSDWPNDLPRYAIVRTEYGDIPQDTTDFQASFRAGFDVSDRLFFIAVEVRDDDLISDRVGPYQDGCEVVLDVTHANELDLVQLFLLHGDTPVRQLPRETVADWSLVDFAVQSTSNGYVYEWQ
;
A
#
# COMPACT_ATOMS: atom_id res chain seq x y z
N MET A 1 53.94 -20.52 -5.98
CA MET A 1 53.15 -19.90 -4.90
C MET A 1 52.52 -18.55 -5.26
N HIS A 2 53.11 -17.69 -6.10
CA HIS A 2 52.53 -16.37 -6.42
C HIS A 2 51.28 -16.38 -7.30
N ARG A 3 51.07 -17.41 -8.12
CA ARG A 3 49.88 -17.54 -9.00
C ARG A 3 48.58 -17.88 -8.27
N ILE A 4 48.66 -18.54 -7.11
CA ILE A 4 47.48 -18.95 -6.32
C ILE A 4 46.94 -17.77 -5.50
N VAL A 5 47.84 -16.89 -5.03
CA VAL A 5 47.46 -15.68 -4.28
C VAL A 5 46.72 -14.67 -5.16
N LEU A 6 47.06 -14.57 -6.46
CA LEU A 6 46.40 -13.65 -7.39
C LEU A 6 44.94 -14.08 -7.72
N ILE A 7 44.66 -15.38 -7.76
CA ILE A 7 43.30 -15.90 -8.01
C ILE A 7 42.39 -15.64 -6.81
N PHE A 8 42.92 -15.77 -5.58
CA PHE A 8 42.18 -15.48 -4.35
C PHE A 8 41.84 -13.99 -4.19
N PHE A 9 42.68 -13.10 -4.73
CA PHE A 9 42.43 -11.65 -4.71
C PHE A 9 41.38 -11.24 -5.77
N PHE A 10 41.28 -11.98 -6.88
CA PHE A 10 40.31 -11.71 -7.95
C PHE A 10 38.89 -12.19 -7.59
N THR A 11 38.77 -13.27 -6.80
CA THR A 11 37.48 -13.74 -6.29
C THR A 11 36.92 -12.85 -5.17
N LEU A 12 37.75 -12.24 -4.34
CA LEU A 12 37.27 -11.27 -3.33
C LEU A 12 36.78 -9.93 -3.91
N LEU A 13 37.22 -9.57 -5.13
CA LEU A 13 36.73 -8.39 -5.87
C LEU A 13 35.51 -8.71 -6.76
N SER A 14 35.02 -9.94 -6.75
CA SER A 14 33.79 -10.34 -7.44
C SER A 14 32.59 -9.79 -6.69
N LYS A 15 32.34 -8.50 -6.92
CA LYS A 15 31.13 -7.72 -6.64
C LYS A 15 30.11 -8.43 -5.74
N ALA A 16 29.95 -7.92 -4.53
CA ALA A 16 28.68 -7.97 -3.82
C ALA A 16 27.65 -7.22 -4.68
N ILE A 17 27.14 -7.90 -5.70
CA ILE A 17 25.93 -7.49 -6.41
C ILE A 17 24.86 -7.64 -5.34
N SER A 18 24.34 -6.52 -4.85
CA SER A 18 23.11 -6.56 -4.07
C SER A 18 22.05 -7.08 -5.03
N ILE A 19 21.79 -8.38 -4.99
CA ILE A 19 20.66 -9.00 -5.66
C ILE A 19 19.46 -8.59 -4.80
N GLN A 20 19.02 -7.35 -4.98
CA GLN A 20 17.77 -6.88 -4.41
C GLN A 20 16.67 -7.60 -5.17
N ALA A 21 16.02 -8.58 -4.53
CA ALA A 21 14.85 -9.26 -5.11
C ALA A 21 13.61 -8.34 -5.16
N HIS A 22 13.60 -7.28 -4.37
CA HIS A 22 12.56 -6.25 -4.29
C HIS A 22 13.10 -4.90 -4.79
N ASN A 23 12.23 -3.94 -5.16
CA ASN A 23 12.63 -2.61 -5.68
C ASN A 23 13.36 -1.70 -4.65
N GLY A 24 13.71 -2.24 -3.48
CA GLY A 24 14.35 -1.53 -2.37
C GLY A 24 13.47 -0.49 -1.67
N ALA A 25 12.21 -0.31 -2.08
CA ALA A 25 11.31 0.65 -1.46
C ALA A 25 10.87 0.15 -0.07
N VAL A 26 10.95 1.02 0.93
CA VAL A 26 10.57 0.72 2.31
C VAL A 26 9.77 1.90 2.85
N ALA A 27 8.62 1.59 3.45
CA ALA A 27 7.87 2.53 4.28
C ALA A 27 8.17 2.23 5.76
N GLN A 28 8.37 3.28 6.56
CA GLN A 28 8.50 3.19 8.00
C GLN A 28 7.18 3.63 8.62
N ILE A 29 6.70 2.83 9.56
CA ILE A 29 5.47 3.10 10.30
C ILE A 29 5.83 3.35 11.76
N ALA A 30 5.06 4.22 12.43
CA ALA A 30 5.27 4.58 13.83
C ALA A 30 4.09 4.11 14.70
N PRO A 31 4.32 3.91 16.02
CA PRO A 31 3.22 3.77 16.96
C PRO A 31 2.32 5.00 16.93
N ILE A 32 1.01 4.79 16.86
CA ILE A 32 -0.02 5.83 16.92
C ILE A 32 -1.11 5.40 17.89
N SER A 33 -2.03 6.31 18.21
CA SER A 33 -3.14 6.02 19.12
C SER A 33 -4.29 6.99 18.93
N GLY A 34 -5.50 6.55 19.25
CA GLY A 34 -6.69 7.41 19.22
C GLY A 34 -7.21 7.72 17.82
N ILE A 35 -6.88 6.87 16.84
CA ILE A 35 -7.43 6.96 15.48
C ILE A 35 -8.86 6.43 15.47
N VAL A 36 -9.74 7.13 14.77
CA VAL A 36 -11.13 6.77 14.48
C VAL A 36 -11.25 6.62 12.98
N VAL A 37 -11.65 5.43 12.52
CA VAL A 37 -11.87 5.16 11.10
C VAL A 37 -13.21 5.75 10.66
N ASP A 38 -13.22 6.98 10.16
CA ASP A 38 -14.43 7.70 9.74
C ASP A 38 -14.31 8.52 8.44
N GLY A 39 -13.15 8.47 7.80
CA GLY A 39 -12.80 9.15 6.56
C GLY A 39 -12.23 10.56 6.77
N ASP A 40 -12.10 11.04 8.01
CA ASP A 40 -11.47 12.31 8.35
C ASP A 40 -10.09 12.10 9.00
N LEU A 41 -9.04 12.58 8.34
CA LEU A 41 -7.67 12.36 8.81
C LEU A 41 -7.20 13.40 9.84
N SER A 42 -8.12 14.08 10.54
CA SER A 42 -7.82 15.16 11.48
C SER A 42 -7.21 14.68 12.80
N ASP A 43 -7.44 13.42 13.15
CA ASP A 43 -6.88 12.71 14.29
C ASP A 43 -5.51 12.04 14.00
N TRP A 44 -5.14 11.89 12.72
CA TRP A 44 -3.83 11.38 12.33
C TRP A 44 -2.70 12.34 12.71
N PRO A 45 -1.58 11.84 13.26
CA PRO A 45 -0.42 12.68 13.51
C PRO A 45 0.12 13.34 12.23
N ASN A 46 0.33 14.65 12.30
CA ASN A 46 0.76 15.46 11.16
C ASN A 46 2.22 15.20 10.74
N ASP A 47 3.03 14.60 11.62
CA ASP A 47 4.44 14.30 11.40
C ASP A 47 4.69 12.90 10.83
N LEU A 48 3.63 12.10 10.61
CA LEU A 48 3.76 10.82 9.94
C LEU A 48 4.24 11.01 8.49
N PRO A 49 5.24 10.21 8.06
CA PRO A 49 5.65 10.21 6.66
C PRO A 49 4.48 9.84 5.73
N ARG A 50 4.37 10.58 4.63
CA ARG A 50 3.48 10.25 3.51
C ARG A 50 4.29 9.60 2.39
N TYR A 51 3.85 8.44 1.94
CA TYR A 51 4.49 7.65 0.89
C TYR A 51 3.68 7.76 -0.40
N ALA A 52 4.28 8.29 -1.46
CA ALA A 52 3.62 8.46 -2.74
C ALA A 52 3.40 7.11 -3.44
N ILE A 53 2.20 6.92 -4.00
CA ILE A 53 1.84 5.79 -4.85
C ILE A 53 2.00 6.25 -6.30
N VAL A 54 3.11 5.86 -6.94
CA VAL A 54 3.54 6.43 -8.24
C VAL A 54 3.64 5.41 -9.37
N ARG A 55 3.50 4.12 -9.07
CA ARG A 55 3.67 3.06 -10.07
C ARG A 55 2.32 2.79 -10.75
N THR A 56 2.22 3.15 -12.01
CA THR A 56 1.09 2.77 -12.87
C THR A 56 1.27 1.32 -13.32
N GLU A 57 0.39 0.42 -12.86
CA GLU A 57 0.37 -0.99 -13.33
C GLU A 57 -0.43 -1.17 -14.62
N TYR A 58 -1.47 -0.36 -14.80
CA TYR A 58 -2.43 -0.46 -15.89
C TYR A 58 -3.00 0.92 -16.23
N GLY A 59 -3.39 1.12 -17.50
CA GLY A 59 -3.92 2.39 -18.00
C GLY A 59 -2.83 3.36 -18.45
N ASP A 60 -3.24 4.62 -18.62
CA ASP A 60 -2.34 5.70 -19.00
C ASP A 60 -1.55 6.21 -17.79
N ILE A 61 -0.30 6.63 -18.03
CA ILE A 61 0.55 7.22 -16.98
C ILE A 61 0.05 8.65 -16.72
N PRO A 62 -0.13 9.08 -15.45
CA PRO A 62 -0.54 10.44 -15.14
C PRO A 62 0.38 11.47 -15.78
N GLN A 63 -0.19 12.46 -16.46
CA GLN A 63 0.57 13.46 -17.22
C GLN A 63 1.24 14.48 -16.31
N ASP A 64 0.55 14.85 -15.22
CA ASP A 64 1.04 15.78 -14.22
C ASP A 64 0.34 15.57 -12.86
N THR A 65 0.63 16.45 -11.89
CA THR A 65 0.06 16.40 -10.54
C THR A 65 -1.43 16.75 -10.48
N THR A 66 -2.03 17.22 -11.56
CA THR A 66 -3.45 17.55 -11.60
C THR A 66 -4.31 16.38 -12.04
N ASP A 67 -3.78 15.52 -12.93
CA ASP A 67 -4.37 14.28 -13.43
C ASP A 67 -4.61 13.28 -12.29
N PHE A 68 -3.55 12.72 -11.69
CA PHE A 68 -3.67 11.79 -10.56
C PHE A 68 -2.52 11.93 -9.57
N GLN A 69 -2.85 11.93 -8.28
CA GLN A 69 -1.90 11.82 -7.18
C GLN A 69 -2.47 10.93 -6.08
N ALA A 70 -1.70 9.96 -5.61
CA ALA A 70 -2.07 9.21 -4.43
C ALA A 70 -0.88 9.08 -3.47
N SER A 71 -1.20 9.06 -2.18
CA SER A 71 -0.23 8.79 -1.13
C SER A 71 -0.88 8.03 0.01
N PHE A 72 -0.08 7.28 0.76
CA PHE A 72 -0.53 6.63 1.97
C PHE A 72 0.34 7.02 3.18
N ARG A 73 -0.25 6.86 4.36
CA ARG A 73 0.45 6.82 5.64
C ARG A 73 -0.09 5.65 6.44
N ALA A 74 0.73 5.13 7.34
CA ALA A 74 0.36 3.98 8.14
C ALA A 74 0.99 4.07 9.53
N GLY A 75 0.34 3.43 10.49
CA GLY A 75 0.81 3.32 11.86
C GLY A 75 0.14 2.15 12.57
N PHE A 76 0.52 1.91 13.82
CA PHE A 76 -0.06 0.83 14.62
C PHE A 76 -0.32 1.28 16.05
N ASP A 77 -1.43 0.84 16.63
CA ASP A 77 -1.68 0.98 18.06
C ASP A 77 -1.21 -0.28 18.80
N VAL A 78 -0.24 -0.10 19.70
CA VAL A 78 0.34 -1.21 20.47
C VAL A 78 -0.62 -1.77 21.52
N SER A 79 -1.46 -0.90 22.09
CA SER A 79 -2.39 -1.25 23.16
C SER A 79 -3.54 -2.07 22.61
N ASP A 80 -4.13 -1.60 21.51
CA ASP A 80 -5.31 -2.20 20.89
C ASP A 80 -4.94 -3.26 19.82
N ARG A 81 -3.66 -3.35 19.45
CA ARG A 81 -3.11 -4.26 18.43
C ARG A 81 -3.74 -4.05 17.05
N LEU A 82 -3.94 -2.79 16.71
CA LEU A 82 -4.55 -2.34 15.46
C LEU A 82 -3.48 -1.81 14.51
N PHE A 83 -3.70 -2.03 13.22
CA PHE A 83 -2.83 -1.52 12.16
C PHE A 83 -3.65 -0.63 11.23
N PHE A 84 -3.24 0.62 11.10
CA PHE A 84 -4.00 1.62 10.38
C PHE A 84 -3.32 1.98 9.07
N ILE A 85 -4.11 2.14 8.01
CA ILE A 85 -3.68 2.72 6.74
C ILE A 85 -4.66 3.85 6.37
N ALA A 86 -4.12 5.02 6.04
CA ALA A 86 -4.87 6.06 5.35
C ALA A 86 -4.31 6.25 3.95
N VAL A 87 -5.19 6.31 2.95
CA VAL A 87 -4.87 6.61 1.55
C VAL A 87 -5.58 7.89 1.15
N GLU A 88 -4.80 8.86 0.69
CA GLU A 88 -5.30 10.13 0.14
C GLU A 88 -5.11 10.10 -1.37
N VAL A 89 -6.21 10.22 -2.10
CA VAL A 89 -6.25 10.27 -3.56
C VAL A 89 -6.74 11.63 -3.99
N ARG A 90 -6.05 12.21 -4.97
CA ARG A 90 -6.52 13.34 -5.75
C ARG A 90 -6.58 12.91 -7.21
N ASP A 91 -7.70 13.20 -7.84
CA ASP A 91 -8.01 12.85 -9.22
C ASP A 91 -8.83 13.98 -9.84
N ASP A 92 -8.58 14.31 -11.11
CA ASP A 92 -9.38 15.30 -11.84
C ASP A 92 -10.65 14.70 -12.47
N ASP A 93 -10.77 13.37 -12.56
CA ASP A 93 -11.94 12.65 -13.04
C ASP A 93 -12.45 11.62 -12.02
N LEU A 94 -13.44 12.01 -11.21
CA LEU A 94 -14.05 11.14 -10.21
C LEU A 94 -15.18 10.30 -10.82
N ILE A 95 -14.96 8.99 -10.94
CA ILE A 95 -15.92 8.03 -11.49
C ILE A 95 -16.60 7.29 -10.33
N SER A 96 -17.75 7.80 -9.90
CA SER A 96 -18.54 7.24 -8.77
C SER A 96 -19.92 6.70 -9.17
N ASP A 97 -20.37 6.92 -10.40
CA ASP A 97 -21.71 6.54 -10.88
C ASP A 97 -21.77 5.14 -11.53
N ARG A 98 -20.62 4.44 -11.56
CA ARG A 98 -20.48 3.10 -12.15
C ARG A 98 -20.53 2.01 -11.09
N VAL A 99 -20.70 0.77 -11.55
CA VAL A 99 -20.78 -0.40 -10.66
C VAL A 99 -19.60 -1.33 -10.90
N GLY A 100 -19.04 -1.85 -9.81
CA GLY A 100 -17.97 -2.86 -9.87
C GLY A 100 -16.64 -2.25 -10.31
N PRO A 101 -15.83 -2.93 -11.14
CA PRO A 101 -14.44 -2.54 -11.42
C PRO A 101 -14.29 -1.32 -12.35
N TYR A 102 -15.38 -0.65 -12.68
CA TYR A 102 -15.37 0.49 -13.60
C TYR A 102 -15.49 1.85 -12.91
N GLN A 103 -15.71 1.86 -11.58
CA GLN A 103 -15.64 3.06 -10.74
C GLN A 103 -14.30 3.14 -10.02
N ASP A 104 -14.01 4.28 -9.40
CA ASP A 104 -12.82 4.48 -8.59
C ASP A 104 -12.78 3.49 -7.42
N GLY A 105 -11.58 3.13 -6.97
CA GLY A 105 -11.42 2.15 -5.90
C GLY A 105 -10.08 2.25 -5.19
N CYS A 106 -9.98 1.52 -4.08
CA CYS A 106 -8.77 1.42 -3.30
C CYS A 106 -8.52 -0.03 -2.90
N GLU A 107 -7.28 -0.47 -3.06
CA GLU A 107 -6.84 -1.82 -2.75
C GLU A 107 -5.73 -1.79 -1.70
N VAL A 108 -5.90 -2.59 -0.65
CA VAL A 108 -4.88 -2.85 0.37
C VAL A 108 -4.54 -4.34 0.34
N VAL A 109 -3.25 -4.63 0.18
CA VAL A 109 -2.73 -5.99 0.13
C VAL A 109 -1.77 -6.18 1.30
N LEU A 110 -2.06 -7.15 2.17
CA LEU A 110 -1.26 -7.48 3.35
C LEU A 110 -0.68 -8.88 3.21
N ASP A 111 0.65 -8.97 3.27
CA ASP A 111 1.41 -10.20 3.45
C ASP A 111 2.21 -10.08 4.75
N VAL A 112 1.57 -10.48 5.86
CA VAL A 112 2.14 -10.32 7.21
C VAL A 112 3.21 -11.37 7.50
N THR A 113 3.03 -12.58 6.98
CA THR A 113 3.94 -13.70 7.27
C THR A 113 5.16 -13.73 6.38
N HIS A 114 5.06 -13.16 5.17
CA HIS A 114 6.10 -13.20 4.15
C HIS A 114 6.73 -14.59 3.99
N ALA A 115 5.90 -15.62 4.12
CA ALA A 115 6.30 -17.02 3.97
C ALA A 115 6.37 -17.37 2.48
N ASN A 116 7.21 -18.35 2.12
CA ASN A 116 7.53 -18.65 0.72
C ASN A 116 6.28 -18.79 -0.17
N GLU A 117 6.43 -18.28 -1.40
CA GLU A 117 5.50 -18.25 -2.52
C GLU A 117 4.28 -19.17 -2.39
N LEU A 118 3.14 -18.57 -2.01
CA LEU A 118 1.73 -19.03 -2.11
C LEU A 118 0.93 -18.95 -0.80
N ASP A 119 1.54 -18.58 0.33
CA ASP A 119 0.80 -18.40 1.60
C ASP A 119 0.10 -17.03 1.72
N LEU A 120 -1.04 -17.07 2.43
CA LEU A 120 -2.08 -16.06 2.67
C LEU A 120 -1.67 -14.58 2.51
N VAL A 121 -1.72 -14.08 1.28
CA VAL A 121 -1.93 -12.66 1.02
C VAL A 121 -3.39 -12.33 1.36
N GLN A 122 -3.65 -11.29 2.15
CA GLN A 122 -5.00 -10.75 2.37
C GLN A 122 -5.17 -9.55 1.44
N LEU A 123 -6.26 -9.55 0.66
CA LEU A 123 -6.56 -8.49 -0.31
C LEU A 123 -7.90 -7.86 0.03
N PHE A 124 -7.88 -6.59 0.43
CA PHE A 124 -9.06 -5.79 0.69
C PHE A 124 -9.23 -4.79 -0.45
N LEU A 125 -10.30 -4.93 -1.21
CA LEU A 125 -10.61 -4.06 -2.34
C LEU A 125 -11.96 -3.39 -2.13
N LEU A 126 -11.98 -2.07 -2.27
CA LEU A 126 -13.18 -1.27 -2.37
C LEU A 126 -13.35 -0.79 -3.82
N HIS A 127 -14.57 -0.91 -4.35
CA HIS A 127 -15.01 -0.11 -5.48
C HIS A 127 -15.96 0.96 -4.92
N GLY A 128 -15.58 2.23 -5.00
CA GLY A 128 -16.20 3.30 -4.23
C GLY A 128 -16.10 3.00 -2.73
N ASP A 129 -17.25 2.89 -2.07
CA ASP A 129 -17.40 2.51 -0.67
C ASP A 129 -17.80 1.02 -0.49
N THR A 130 -17.83 0.25 -1.57
CA THR A 130 -18.40 -1.10 -1.58
C THR A 130 -17.30 -2.17 -1.54
N PRO A 131 -17.26 -3.04 -0.49
CA PRO A 131 -16.24 -4.08 -0.35
C PRO A 131 -16.45 -5.22 -1.34
N VAL A 132 -15.37 -5.60 -2.02
CA VAL A 132 -15.32 -6.76 -2.91
C VAL A 132 -15.06 -8.02 -2.11
N ARG A 133 -16.12 -8.81 -1.89
CA ARG A 133 -16.08 -10.00 -1.02
C ARG A 133 -15.79 -11.31 -1.75
N GLN A 134 -15.78 -11.29 -3.08
CA GLN A 134 -15.52 -12.47 -3.89
C GLN A 134 -14.58 -12.10 -5.03
N LEU A 135 -13.39 -12.71 -5.03
CA LEU A 135 -12.41 -12.56 -6.09
C LEU A 135 -12.24 -13.86 -6.87
N PRO A 136 -11.83 -13.82 -8.15
CA PRO A 136 -11.70 -15.02 -8.99
C PRO A 136 -10.61 -16.02 -8.56
N ARG A 137 -9.72 -15.64 -7.63
CA ARG A 137 -8.69 -16.50 -7.01
C ARG A 137 -8.97 -16.58 -5.51
N GLU A 138 -8.66 -17.73 -4.90
CA GLU A 138 -8.98 -18.14 -3.51
C GLU A 138 -8.41 -17.26 -2.38
N THR A 139 -7.95 -16.06 -2.70
CA THR A 139 -7.52 -14.99 -1.81
C THR A 139 -8.74 -14.25 -1.27
N VAL A 140 -9.58 -14.90 -0.47
CA VAL A 140 -10.73 -14.24 0.16
C VAL A 140 -10.24 -13.53 1.42
N ALA A 141 -10.27 -12.19 1.41
CA ALA A 141 -10.06 -11.41 2.62
C ALA A 141 -11.15 -11.71 3.65
N ASP A 142 -10.75 -11.93 4.90
CA ASP A 142 -11.67 -11.97 6.02
C ASP A 142 -12.04 -10.54 6.43
N TRP A 143 -13.07 -10.01 5.79
CA TRP A 143 -13.64 -8.70 6.08
C TRP A 143 -14.22 -8.56 7.50
N SER A 144 -14.27 -9.62 8.31
CA SER A 144 -14.61 -9.49 9.73
C SER A 144 -13.45 -8.97 10.59
N LEU A 145 -12.25 -8.91 10.01
CA LEU A 145 -11.03 -8.42 10.65
C LEU A 145 -10.72 -6.96 10.33
N VAL A 146 -11.51 -6.31 9.48
CA VAL A 146 -11.22 -4.97 8.96
C VAL A 146 -12.41 -4.05 9.09
N ASP A 147 -12.15 -2.88 9.65
CA ASP A 147 -13.04 -1.72 9.56
C ASP A 147 -12.48 -0.75 8.51
N PHE A 148 -13.38 -0.06 7.81
CA PHE A 148 -12.96 0.94 6.81
C PHE A 148 -13.95 2.10 6.73
N ALA A 149 -13.44 3.23 6.28
CA ALA A 149 -14.25 4.40 5.94
C ALA A 149 -13.74 5.03 4.64
N VAL A 150 -14.68 5.62 3.89
CA VAL A 150 -14.39 6.33 2.64
C VAL A 150 -15.07 7.68 2.69
N GLN A 151 -14.31 8.74 2.40
CA GLN A 151 -14.84 10.08 2.27
C GLN A 151 -14.47 10.66 0.90
N SER A 152 -15.48 11.02 0.11
CA SER A 152 -15.27 11.81 -1.10
C SER A 152 -14.91 13.25 -0.73
N THR A 153 -13.94 13.82 -1.43
CA THR A 153 -13.57 15.24 -1.35
C THR A 153 -14.01 15.96 -2.63
N SER A 154 -13.69 17.25 -2.75
CA SER A 154 -13.98 18.00 -3.98
C SER A 154 -13.22 17.51 -5.22
N ASN A 155 -12.15 16.73 -5.04
CA ASN A 155 -11.18 16.41 -6.08
C ASN A 155 -10.46 15.08 -5.81
N GLY A 156 -11.14 14.11 -5.20
CA GLY A 156 -10.55 12.82 -4.84
C GLY A 156 -11.26 12.13 -3.69
N TYR A 157 -10.56 11.20 -3.04
CA TYR A 157 -11.08 10.39 -1.94
C TYR A 157 -10.06 10.24 -0.83
N VAL A 158 -10.57 10.03 0.37
CA VAL A 158 -9.84 9.54 1.53
C VAL A 158 -10.36 8.15 1.86
N TYR A 159 -9.45 7.20 2.02
CA TYR A 159 -9.75 5.86 2.52
C TYR A 159 -9.01 5.64 3.83
N GLU A 160 -9.71 5.10 4.81
CA GLU A 160 -9.13 4.65 6.08
C GLU A 160 -9.43 3.18 6.31
N TRP A 161 -8.45 2.48 6.86
CA TRP A 161 -8.50 1.05 7.13
C TRP A 161 -7.90 0.76 8.50
N GLN A 162 -8.49 -0.19 9.23
CA GLN A 162 -8.03 -0.72 10.52
C GLN A 162 -8.10 -2.24 10.53
#